data_AF-A0A432FDV4-F1
#
_entry.id   AF-A0A432FDV4-F1
#
_cell.length_a   1.000
_cell.length_b   1.000
_cell.length_c   1.000
_cell.angle_alpha   90.00
_cell.angle_beta   90.00
_cell.angle_gamma   90.00
#
_symmetry.space_group_name_H-M   'P 1'
#
loop_
_entity.id
_entity.type
_entity.pdbx_description
1 polymer ?
#
loop_
_entity_poly.entity_id
_entity_poly.type
_entity_poly.pdbx_seq_one_letter_code
_entity_poly.pdbx_strand_id
1 'polypeptide(L)'
;RDWQLGRDKTGEYYGRYSAELALMSAKFLIKNSARFSKKGLQVREIVEALISAGVASCIAGSSRPCSGAEHLFSHAVDKLEPGVGLHGEKCGIGTILISKLQGQDWKQIAKALRNVGAPTTAKEIGLESEVLAKALTIAQSLRPERYTILKEVNMTEEKAISLAKSTKVL
;
A
#
# COMPACT_ATOMS: atom_id res chain seq x y z
N ARG A 1 -1.19 4.35 -8.45
CA ARG A 1 -1.58 5.76 -8.68
C ARG A 1 -0.45 6.74 -8.40
N ASP A 2 0.34 6.58 -7.32
CA ASP A 2 1.44 7.51 -7.01
C ASP A 2 2.42 7.73 -8.17
N TRP A 3 2.76 6.70 -8.95
CA TRP A 3 3.66 6.87 -10.10
C TRP A 3 3.02 7.71 -11.24
N GLN A 4 1.70 7.62 -11.42
CA GLN A 4 0.99 8.50 -12.36
C GLN A 4 0.97 9.93 -11.84
N LEU A 5 0.71 10.12 -10.55
CA LEU A 5 0.76 11.44 -9.91
C LEU A 5 2.14 12.06 -10.04
N GLY A 6 3.21 11.31 -9.78
CA GLY A 6 4.56 11.82 -9.91
C GLY A 6 4.91 12.18 -11.36
N ARG A 7 4.48 11.39 -12.35
CA ARG A 7 4.59 11.79 -13.76
C ARG A 7 3.93 13.15 -14.01
N ASP A 8 2.69 13.29 -13.55
CA ASP A 8 1.88 14.48 -13.82
C ASP A 8 2.41 15.72 -13.10
N LYS A 9 3.05 15.55 -11.94
CA LYS A 9 3.52 16.65 -11.08
C LYS A 9 4.98 17.02 -11.29
N THR A 10 5.84 16.07 -11.63
CA THR A 10 7.29 16.30 -11.71
C THR A 10 7.89 15.92 -13.06
N GLY A 11 7.10 15.36 -13.98
CA GLY A 11 7.61 14.84 -15.25
C GLY A 11 8.48 13.59 -15.10
N GLU A 12 8.41 12.88 -13.96
CA GLU A 12 9.20 11.64 -13.82
C GLU A 12 8.77 10.61 -14.89
N TYR A 13 9.72 9.78 -15.32
CA TYR A 13 9.43 8.72 -16.27
C TYR A 13 8.31 7.81 -15.74
N TYR A 14 7.34 7.48 -16.60
CA TYR A 14 6.24 6.57 -16.31
C TYR A 14 6.17 5.44 -17.34
N GLY A 15 6.67 4.26 -16.95
CA GLY A 15 6.58 3.04 -17.73
C GLY A 15 5.15 2.50 -17.73
N ARG A 16 4.30 2.98 -18.65
CA ARG A 16 2.88 2.61 -18.74
C ARG A 16 2.69 1.09 -18.82
N TYR A 17 3.51 0.39 -19.62
CA TYR A 17 3.45 -1.06 -19.73
C TYR A 17 3.68 -1.75 -18.38
N SER A 18 4.77 -1.40 -17.68
CA SER A 18 5.09 -1.95 -16.36
C SER A 18 4.00 -1.64 -15.33
N ALA A 19 3.46 -0.42 -15.35
CA ALA A 19 2.39 -0.03 -14.44
C ALA A 19 1.10 -0.84 -14.67
N GLU A 20 0.71 -1.07 -15.92
CA GLU A 20 -0.47 -1.89 -16.25
C GLU A 20 -0.26 -3.37 -15.88
N LEU A 21 0.94 -3.91 -16.08
CA LEU A 21 1.29 -5.29 -15.70
C LEU A 21 1.14 -5.53 -14.19
N ALA A 22 1.68 -4.62 -13.37
CA ALA A 22 1.52 -4.67 -11.92
C ALA A 22 0.05 -4.48 -11.50
N LEU A 23 -0.66 -3.53 -12.12
CA LEU A 23 -2.06 -3.24 -11.81
C LEU A 23 -2.98 -4.42 -12.15
N MET A 24 -2.75 -5.10 -13.27
CA MET A 24 -3.51 -6.28 -13.67
C MET A 24 -3.41 -7.38 -12.60
N SER A 25 -2.20 -7.62 -12.10
CA SER A 25 -1.92 -8.62 -11.06
C SER A 25 -2.69 -8.30 -9.77
N ALA A 26 -2.62 -7.05 -9.30
CA ALA A 26 -3.36 -6.60 -8.11
C ALA A 26 -4.89 -6.70 -8.30
N LYS A 27 -5.42 -6.24 -9.44
CA LYS A 27 -6.86 -6.32 -9.74
C LYS A 27 -7.36 -7.76 -9.78
N PHE A 28 -6.58 -8.67 -10.37
CA PHE A 28 -6.92 -10.09 -10.43
C PHE A 28 -7.08 -10.67 -9.02
N LEU A 29 -6.13 -10.42 -8.12
CA LEU A 29 -6.20 -10.91 -6.74
C LEU A 29 -7.36 -10.28 -5.96
N ILE A 30 -7.56 -8.97 -6.06
CA ILE A 30 -8.67 -8.27 -5.37
C ILE A 30 -10.03 -8.84 -5.79
N LYS A 31 -10.25 -8.99 -7.10
CA LYS A 31 -11.51 -9.50 -7.68
C LYS A 31 -11.79 -10.95 -7.25
N ASN A 32 -10.75 -11.77 -7.10
CA ASN A 32 -10.88 -13.20 -6.76
C ASN A 32 -10.70 -13.50 -5.27
N SER A 33 -10.44 -12.49 -4.43
CA SER A 33 -10.15 -12.66 -2.99
C SER A 33 -11.14 -13.55 -2.23
N ALA A 34 -12.44 -13.43 -2.52
CA ALA A 34 -13.48 -14.25 -1.88
C ALA A 34 -13.32 -15.76 -2.19
N ARG A 35 -12.77 -16.12 -3.36
CA ARG A 35 -12.52 -17.51 -3.74
C ARG A 35 -11.37 -18.12 -2.93
N PHE A 36 -10.33 -17.33 -2.67
CA PHE A 36 -9.15 -17.77 -1.90
C PHE A 36 -9.51 -18.14 -0.46
N SER A 37 -10.56 -17.54 0.09
CA SER A 37 -11.08 -17.84 1.43
C SER A 37 -11.77 -19.21 1.56
N LYS A 38 -12.40 -19.71 0.47
CA LYS A 38 -13.34 -20.84 0.54
C LYS A 38 -12.76 -22.19 0.14
N LYS A 39 -11.71 -22.22 -0.68
CA LYS A 39 -11.15 -23.45 -1.26
C LYS A 39 -9.70 -23.70 -0.87
N GLY A 40 -9.23 -23.04 0.19
CA GLY A 40 -7.80 -22.94 0.51
C GLY A 40 -7.11 -21.87 -0.35
N LEU A 41 -6.00 -21.32 0.16
CA LEU A 41 -5.19 -20.35 -0.56
C LEU A 41 -4.74 -20.96 -1.90
N GLN A 42 -5.17 -20.36 -3.02
CA GLN A 42 -4.62 -20.70 -4.33
C GLN A 42 -3.24 -20.06 -4.46
N VAL A 43 -2.27 -20.65 -3.74
CA VAL A 43 -0.89 -20.18 -3.61
C VAL A 43 -0.27 -19.88 -4.98
N ARG A 44 -0.55 -20.71 -5.98
CA ARG A 44 -0.07 -20.52 -7.36
C ARG A 44 -0.43 -19.16 -7.94
N GLU A 45 -1.69 -18.74 -7.82
CA GLU A 45 -2.15 -17.46 -8.38
C GLU A 45 -1.55 -16.25 -7.66
N ILE A 46 -1.33 -16.38 -6.34
CA ILE A 46 -0.65 -15.34 -5.54
C ILE A 46 0.83 -15.26 -5.97
N VAL A 47 1.50 -16.40 -6.12
CA VAL A 47 2.90 -16.47 -6.56
C VAL A 47 3.06 -15.93 -7.99
N GLU A 48 2.17 -16.27 -8.91
CA GLU A 48 2.16 -15.73 -10.27
C GLU A 48 2.02 -14.20 -10.27
N ALA A 49 1.11 -13.66 -9.46
CA ALA A 49 0.96 -12.22 -9.31
C ALA A 49 2.20 -11.53 -8.71
N LEU A 50 2.88 -12.18 -7.74
CA LEU A 50 4.14 -11.69 -7.18
C LEU A 50 5.27 -11.71 -8.22
N ILE A 51 5.36 -12.77 -9.03
CA ILE A 51 6.32 -12.85 -10.15
C ILE A 51 6.04 -11.73 -11.16
N SER A 52 4.78 -11.52 -11.55
CA SER A 52 4.41 -10.43 -12.46
C SER A 52 4.75 -9.04 -11.91
N ALA A 53 4.58 -8.82 -10.60
CA ALA A 53 5.02 -7.58 -9.94
C ALA A 53 6.56 -7.41 -10.00
N GLY A 54 7.31 -8.49 -9.78
CA GLY A 54 8.77 -8.51 -9.95
C GLY A 54 9.19 -8.17 -11.38
N VAL A 55 8.60 -8.83 -12.38
CA VAL A 55 8.86 -8.55 -13.81
C VAL A 55 8.52 -7.10 -14.16
N ALA A 56 7.40 -6.57 -13.67
CA ALA A 56 7.04 -5.16 -13.87
C ALA A 56 8.12 -4.22 -13.34
N SER A 57 8.68 -4.50 -12.15
CA SER A 57 9.77 -3.72 -11.57
C SER A 57 11.06 -3.81 -12.38
N CYS A 58 11.39 -5.00 -12.90
CA CYS A 58 12.55 -5.20 -13.79
C CYS A 58 12.42 -4.38 -15.08
N ILE A 59 11.25 -4.43 -15.74
CA ILE A 59 11.00 -3.67 -16.98
C ILE A 59 11.05 -2.16 -16.70
N ALA A 60 10.55 -1.71 -15.54
CA ALA A 60 10.59 -0.30 -15.16
C ALA A 60 11.98 0.19 -14.76
N GLY A 61 12.95 -0.71 -14.49
CA GLY A 61 14.23 -0.35 -13.89
C GLY A 61 14.09 0.28 -12.50
N SER A 62 12.98 0.03 -11.81
CA SER A 62 12.60 0.70 -10.56
C SER A 62 11.47 -0.06 -9.87
N SER A 63 11.36 0.06 -8.55
CA SER A 63 10.23 -0.50 -7.80
C SER A 63 8.93 0.32 -7.91
N ARG A 64 8.93 1.45 -8.62
CA ARG A 64 7.76 2.33 -8.82
C ARG A 64 6.42 1.63 -9.18
N PRO A 65 6.35 0.60 -10.04
CA PRO A 65 5.07 -0.08 -10.31
C PRO A 65 4.50 -0.84 -9.11
N CYS A 66 5.34 -1.18 -8.12
CA CYS A 66 4.97 -2.03 -6.99
C CYS A 66 5.13 -1.35 -5.63
N SER A 67 5.70 -0.14 -5.58
CA SER A 67 6.05 0.56 -4.34
C SER A 67 5.79 2.06 -4.44
N GLY A 68 4.76 2.51 -3.72
CA GLY A 68 4.33 3.90 -3.55
C GLY A 68 4.32 4.33 -2.08
N ALA A 69 3.40 5.24 -1.73
CA ALA A 69 3.28 5.77 -0.37
C ALA A 69 2.92 4.70 0.68
N GLU A 70 2.23 3.63 0.29
CA GLU A 70 1.90 2.51 1.18
C GLU A 70 3.15 1.78 1.68
N HIS A 71 4.16 1.66 0.83
CA HIS A 71 5.46 1.10 1.21
C HIS A 71 6.26 2.09 2.05
N LEU A 72 6.17 3.41 1.78
CA LEU A 72 6.80 4.41 2.64
C LEU A 72 6.23 4.36 4.07
N PHE A 73 4.91 4.17 4.21
CA PHE A 73 4.29 3.92 5.50
C PHE A 73 4.87 2.66 6.18
N SER A 74 4.96 1.52 5.47
CA SER A 74 5.57 0.30 6.03
C SER A 74 7.00 0.54 6.50
N HIS A 75 7.83 1.23 5.70
CA HIS A 75 9.22 1.53 6.07
C HIS A 75 9.31 2.51 7.24
N ALA A 76 8.35 3.43 7.39
CA ALA A 76 8.30 4.32 8.54
C ALA A 76 7.97 3.55 9.83
N VAL A 77 7.04 2.59 9.76
CA VAL A 77 6.77 1.67 10.88
C VAL A 77 8.03 0.87 11.23
N ASP A 78 8.72 0.28 10.24
CA ASP A 78 9.96 -0.48 10.48
C ASP A 78 11.06 0.35 11.16
N LYS A 79 11.10 1.67 10.92
CA LYS A 79 12.06 2.58 11.56
C LYS A 79 11.67 2.96 12.99
N LEU A 80 10.38 3.11 13.26
CA LEU A 80 9.87 3.53 14.56
C LEU A 80 9.74 2.37 15.53
N GLU A 81 9.28 1.22 15.04
CA GLU A 81 8.96 0.05 15.85
C GLU A 81 9.31 -1.24 15.08
N PRO A 82 10.60 -1.61 15.05
CA PRO A 82 11.06 -2.81 14.36
C PRO A 82 10.38 -4.07 14.90
N GLY A 83 9.99 -4.97 13.99
CA GLY A 83 9.38 -6.26 14.34
C GLY A 83 7.86 -6.27 14.49
N VAL A 84 7.20 -5.11 14.45
CA VAL A 84 5.73 -5.01 14.44
C VAL A 84 5.18 -5.34 13.05
N GLY A 85 4.38 -6.41 12.97
CA GLY A 85 3.75 -6.90 11.75
C GLY A 85 4.71 -7.36 10.65
N LEU A 86 4.23 -8.23 9.78
CA LEU A 86 4.94 -8.61 8.56
C LEU A 86 4.92 -7.46 7.54
N HIS A 87 5.90 -7.42 6.64
CA HIS A 87 5.99 -6.38 5.60
C HIS A 87 4.70 -6.27 4.77
N GLY A 88 4.15 -7.40 4.32
CA GLY A 88 2.91 -7.43 3.54
C GLY A 88 1.68 -6.92 4.31
N GLU A 89 1.64 -7.14 5.63
CA GLU A 89 0.55 -6.68 6.50
C GLU A 89 0.58 -5.16 6.64
N LYS A 90 1.76 -4.60 6.93
CA LYS A 90 1.99 -3.14 6.97
C LYS A 90 1.68 -2.48 5.64
N CYS A 91 2.15 -3.05 4.53
CA CYS A 91 1.83 -2.55 3.19
C CYS A 91 0.32 -2.64 2.91
N GLY A 92 -0.36 -3.70 3.35
CA GLY A 92 -1.82 -3.85 3.23
C GLY A 92 -2.59 -2.74 3.97
N ILE A 93 -2.26 -2.51 5.23
CA ILE A 93 -2.84 -1.42 6.05
C ILE A 93 -2.52 -0.05 5.41
N GLY A 94 -1.25 0.17 5.02
CA GLY A 94 -0.84 1.37 4.30
C GLY A 94 -1.64 1.59 3.02
N THR A 95 -1.93 0.52 2.27
CA THR A 95 -2.71 0.60 1.03
C THR A 95 -4.14 1.08 1.30
N ILE A 96 -4.77 0.68 2.41
CA ILE A 96 -6.11 1.17 2.80
C ILE A 96 -6.06 2.69 3.02
N LEU A 97 -5.11 3.16 3.83
CA LEU A 97 -4.93 4.57 4.19
C LEU A 97 -4.64 5.43 2.95
N ILE A 98 -3.66 5.01 2.15
CA ILE A 98 -3.20 5.75 0.96
C ILE A 98 -4.27 5.73 -0.15
N SER A 99 -5.00 4.64 -0.31
CA SER A 99 -6.10 4.56 -1.28
C SER A 99 -7.22 5.54 -0.94
N LYS A 100 -7.52 5.76 0.34
CA LYS A 100 -8.48 6.79 0.77
C LYS A 100 -8.01 8.20 0.39
N LEU A 101 -6.73 8.53 0.62
CA LEU A 101 -6.15 9.82 0.24
C LEU A 101 -6.18 10.03 -1.28
N GLN A 102 -5.98 8.97 -2.06
CA GLN A 102 -6.01 9.00 -3.52
C GLN A 102 -7.43 8.97 -4.12
N GLY A 103 -8.48 9.00 -3.29
CA GLY A 103 -9.88 8.92 -3.74
C GLY A 103 -10.26 7.57 -4.38
N GLN A 104 -9.54 6.50 -4.05
CA GLN A 104 -9.80 5.15 -4.55
C GLN A 104 -10.78 4.39 -3.63
N ASP A 105 -11.29 3.25 -4.12
CA ASP A 105 -12.15 2.37 -3.34
C ASP A 105 -11.34 1.54 -2.32
N TRP A 106 -10.94 2.21 -1.24
CA TRP A 106 -10.26 1.58 -0.11
C TRP A 106 -11.10 0.50 0.58
N LYS A 107 -12.44 0.55 0.47
CA LYS A 107 -13.34 -0.44 1.08
C LYS A 107 -13.23 -1.77 0.36
N GLN A 108 -13.09 -1.77 -0.97
CA GLN A 108 -12.83 -2.97 -1.76
C GLN A 108 -11.51 -3.62 -1.37
N ILE A 109 -10.46 -2.81 -1.16
CA ILE A 109 -9.13 -3.30 -0.73
C ILE A 109 -9.21 -3.93 0.66
N ALA A 110 -9.81 -3.23 1.62
CA ALA A 110 -9.99 -3.74 2.97
C ALA A 110 -10.84 -5.03 2.99
N LYS A 111 -11.85 -5.13 2.13
CA LYS A 111 -12.65 -6.36 1.96
C LYS A 111 -11.81 -7.51 1.40
N ALA A 112 -10.97 -7.25 0.41
CA ALA A 112 -10.10 -8.27 -0.19
C ALA A 112 -9.08 -8.82 0.81
N LEU A 113 -8.47 -7.96 1.63
CA LEU A 113 -7.55 -8.36 2.70
C LEU A 113 -8.26 -9.23 3.75
N ARG A 114 -9.43 -8.80 4.24
CA ARG A 114 -10.22 -9.60 5.20
C ARG A 114 -10.63 -10.96 4.65
N ASN A 115 -10.98 -11.04 3.37
CA ASN A 115 -11.34 -12.32 2.75
C ASN A 115 -10.21 -13.35 2.88
N VAL A 116 -8.94 -12.93 2.84
CA VAL A 116 -7.79 -13.85 2.93
C VAL A 116 -7.20 -13.94 4.34
N GLY A 117 -7.87 -13.37 5.34
CA GLY A 117 -7.40 -13.36 6.73
C GLY A 117 -6.21 -12.42 6.99
N ALA A 118 -5.89 -11.51 6.06
CA ALA A 118 -4.87 -10.50 6.28
C ALA A 118 -5.41 -9.38 7.19
N PRO A 119 -4.57 -8.82 8.08
CA PRO A 119 -4.97 -7.76 8.99
C PRO A 119 -5.35 -6.48 8.22
N THR A 120 -6.33 -5.75 8.76
CA THR A 120 -6.81 -4.47 8.21
C THR A 120 -6.81 -3.33 9.21
N THR A 121 -6.43 -3.60 10.46
CA THR A 121 -6.36 -2.64 11.56
C THR A 121 -4.97 -2.63 12.18
N ALA A 122 -4.60 -1.52 12.81
CA ALA A 122 -3.32 -1.40 13.52
C ALA A 122 -3.24 -2.41 14.68
N LYS A 123 -4.35 -2.60 15.39
CA LYS A 123 -4.45 -3.54 16.53
C LYS A 123 -4.15 -4.99 16.14
N GLU A 124 -4.57 -5.44 14.96
CA GLU A 124 -4.34 -6.83 14.51
C GLU A 124 -2.86 -7.16 14.31
N ILE A 125 -2.00 -6.16 14.08
CA ILE A 125 -0.54 -6.34 13.98
C ILE A 125 0.21 -5.87 15.23
N GLY A 126 -0.50 -5.42 16.28
CA GLY A 126 0.10 -4.87 17.48
C GLY A 126 0.73 -3.48 17.30
N LEU A 127 0.25 -2.68 16.34
CA LEU A 127 0.74 -1.33 16.10
C LEU A 127 -0.09 -0.30 16.88
N GLU A 128 0.56 0.44 17.77
CA GLU A 128 -0.08 1.51 18.56
C GLU A 128 -0.49 2.71 17.69
N SER A 129 -1.57 3.39 18.07
CA SER A 129 -2.15 4.50 17.31
C SER A 129 -1.17 5.66 17.08
N GLU A 130 -0.39 5.97 18.10
CA GLU A 130 0.62 7.03 18.13
C GLU A 130 1.76 6.70 17.16
N VAL A 131 2.18 5.44 17.11
CA VAL A 131 3.23 4.98 16.19
C VAL A 131 2.71 5.01 14.75
N LEU A 132 1.46 4.59 14.51
CA LEU A 132 0.82 4.71 13.20
C LEU A 132 0.79 6.17 12.71
N ALA A 133 0.39 7.10 13.58
CA ALA A 133 0.29 8.52 13.24
C ALA A 133 1.67 9.12 12.91
N LYS A 134 2.68 8.79 13.71
CA LYS A 134 4.08 9.17 13.47
C LYS A 134 4.62 8.56 12.18
N ALA A 135 4.31 7.29 11.91
CA ALA A 135 4.74 6.61 10.70
C ALA A 135 4.20 7.29 9.43
N LEU A 136 2.91 7.66 9.40
CA LEU A 136 2.32 8.42 8.29
C LEU A 136 2.97 9.80 8.11
N THR A 137 3.31 10.46 9.21
CA THR A 137 3.96 11.79 9.18
C THR A 137 5.38 11.69 8.61
N ILE A 138 6.18 10.71 9.05
CA ILE A 138 7.56 10.49 8.59
C ILE A 138 7.60 9.95 7.14
N ALA A 139 6.62 9.14 6.74
CA ALA A 139 6.55 8.56 5.40
C ALA A 139 6.63 9.61 4.27
N GLN A 140 6.19 10.85 4.53
CA GLN A 140 6.27 11.98 3.59
C GLN A 140 7.70 12.33 3.15
N SER A 141 8.70 12.07 4.00
CA SER A 141 10.09 12.51 3.81
C SER A 141 11.10 11.37 3.61
N LEU A 142 10.67 10.10 3.71
CA LEU A 142 11.59 8.95 3.64
C LEU A 142 12.28 8.77 2.28
N ARG A 143 11.63 9.17 1.19
CA ARG A 143 12.16 9.12 -0.17
C ARG A 143 11.84 10.42 -0.89
N PRO A 144 12.61 11.50 -0.64
CA PRO A 144 12.31 12.82 -1.17
C PRO A 144 12.33 12.86 -2.71
N GLU A 145 13.06 11.98 -3.37
CA GLU A 145 13.10 11.82 -4.81
C GLU A 145 11.80 11.22 -5.39
N ARG A 146 10.97 10.56 -4.58
CA ARG A 146 9.70 9.97 -5.01
C ARG A 146 8.52 10.87 -4.71
N TYR A 147 7.89 11.38 -5.75
CA TYR A 147 6.59 12.04 -5.62
C TYR A 147 5.47 11.01 -5.37
N THR A 148 4.67 11.22 -4.34
CA THR A 148 3.51 10.39 -3.96
C THR A 148 2.38 11.28 -3.44
N ILE A 149 1.19 10.72 -3.20
CA ILE A 149 0.05 11.47 -2.64
C ILE A 149 0.37 12.14 -1.31
N LEU A 150 1.33 11.60 -0.54
CA LEU A 150 1.78 12.17 0.71
C LEU A 150 2.46 13.54 0.54
N LYS A 151 2.87 13.93 -0.67
CA LYS A 151 3.36 15.29 -0.96
C LYS A 151 2.25 16.31 -1.23
N GLU A 152 1.02 15.85 -1.50
CA GLU A 152 -0.14 16.72 -1.75
C GLU A 152 -0.91 17.02 -0.45
N VAL A 153 -0.52 16.38 0.66
CA VAL A 153 -1.19 16.49 1.95
C VAL A 153 -0.14 16.87 2.99
N ASN A 154 -0.35 17.98 3.69
CA ASN A 154 0.42 18.25 4.91
C ASN A 154 -0.09 17.33 6.03
N MET A 155 0.49 16.15 6.17
CA MET A 155 0.09 15.13 7.15
C MET A 155 0.67 15.46 8.54
N THR A 156 -0.22 15.75 9.48
CA THR A 156 0.09 15.87 10.92
C THR A 156 -0.40 14.61 11.65
N GLU A 157 0.02 14.41 12.89
CA GLU A 157 -0.46 13.26 13.69
C GLU A 157 -1.99 13.27 13.84
N GLU A 158 -2.62 14.44 14.03
CA GLU A 158 -4.09 14.53 14.14
C GLU A 158 -4.79 14.13 12.84
N LYS A 159 -4.25 14.56 11.69
CA LYS A 159 -4.79 14.17 10.37
C LYS A 159 -4.58 12.68 10.11
N ALA A 160 -3.45 12.13 10.54
CA ALA A 160 -3.15 10.71 10.40
C ALA A 160 -4.14 9.86 11.23
N ILE A 161 -4.40 10.25 12.47
CA ILE A 161 -5.43 9.60 13.32
C ILE A 161 -6.81 9.73 12.70
N SER A 162 -7.19 10.92 12.22
CA SER A 162 -8.49 11.14 11.55
C SER A 162 -8.65 10.27 10.30
N LEU A 163 -7.60 10.17 9.47
CA LEU A 163 -7.58 9.30 8.30
C LEU A 163 -7.76 7.82 8.70
N ALA A 164 -7.01 7.36 9.70
CA ALA A 164 -7.06 5.99 10.16
C ALA A 164 -8.43 5.60 10.73
N LYS A 165 -9.05 6.48 11.53
CA LYS A 165 -10.44 6.31 12.01
C LYS A 165 -11.44 6.29 10.85
N SER A 166 -11.30 7.20 9.89
CA SER A 166 -12.22 7.28 8.73
C SER A 166 -12.17 6.03 7.83
N THR A 167 -11.06 5.29 7.89
CA THR A 167 -10.83 4.05 7.14
C THR A 167 -11.01 2.80 7.98
N LYS A 168 -11.37 2.93 9.27
CA LYS A 168 -11.49 1.83 10.24
C LYS A 168 -10.19 1.04 10.43
N VAL A 169 -9.05 1.66 10.17
CA VAL A 169 -7.72 1.11 10.49
C VAL A 169 -7.42 1.29 11.98
N LEU A 170 -7.91 2.39 12.54
CA LEU A 170 -8.03 2.65 13.99
C LEU A 170 -9.52 2.71 14.38
#